data_AF-A0A2D4KSR8-F1
#
_entry.id   AF-A0A2D4KSR8-F1
#
_cell.length_a   1.000
_cell.length_b   1.000
_cell.length_c   1.000
_cell.angle_alpha   90.00
_cell.angle_beta   90.00
_cell.angle_gamma   90.00
#
_symmetry.space_group_name_H-M   'P 1'
#
loop_
_entity.id
_entity.type
_entity.pdbx_description
1 polymer ?
#
loop_
_entity_poly.entity_id
_entity_poly.type
_entity_poly.pdbx_seq_one_letter_code
_entity_poly.pdbx_strand_id
1 'polypeptide(L)'
;VPRVLNRIYDKVQTSTQTRFKRLLLNIAVNRKLAEVKQGIIRNNSVWDKLVFSKFQQVTGGKLKLILTGAAPISPSILMFFKGVFGCHVVEAYGQTECT
;
A
#
# COMPACT_ATOMS: atom_id res chain seq x y z
N VAL A 1 -4.60 12.62 4.66
CA VAL A 1 -3.47 13.51 4.28
C VAL A 1 -2.38 12.70 3.57
N PRO A 2 -2.05 13.02 2.30
CA PRO A 2 -1.11 12.26 1.47
C PRO A 2 0.28 12.10 2.09
N ARG A 3 0.70 13.11 2.85
CA ARG A 3 2.00 13.17 3.51
C ARG A 3 2.26 12.02 4.48
N VAL A 4 1.22 11.46 5.10
CA VAL A 4 1.34 10.30 6.01
C VAL A 4 1.65 9.04 5.22
N LEU A 5 0.94 8.80 4.10
CA LEU A 5 1.15 7.66 3.22
C LEU A 5 2.57 7.68 2.62
N ASN A 6 3.04 8.84 2.17
CA ASN A 6 4.41 9.00 1.67
C ASN A 6 5.45 8.69 2.76
N ARG A 7 5.28 9.20 3.98
CA ARG A 7 6.19 8.88 5.10
C ARG A 7 6.24 7.39 5.44
N ILE A 8 5.09 6.72 5.40
CA ILE A 8 5.04 5.27 5.64
C ILE A 8 5.77 4.55 4.51
N TYR A 9 5.53 4.94 3.26
CA TYR A 9 6.22 4.38 2.09
C TYR A 9 7.74 4.55 2.19
N ASP A 10 8.22 5.75 2.52
CA ASP A 10 9.66 6.02 2.68
C ASP A 10 10.28 5.20 3.81
N LYS A 11 9.57 5.05 4.94
CA LYS A 11 10.00 4.17 6.03
C LYS A 11 10.08 2.71 5.60
N VAL A 12 9.13 2.24 4.79
CA VAL A 12 9.11 0.86 4.27
C VAL A 12 10.30 0.63 3.34
N GLN A 13 10.55 1.57 2.44
CA GLN A 13 11.67 1.51 1.50
C GLN A 13 13.01 1.52 2.26
N THR A 14 13.13 2.38 3.27
CA THR A 14 14.35 2.50 4.10
C THR A 14 14.55 1.27 5.00
N SER A 15 13.49 0.61 5.44
CA SER A 15 13.59 -0.64 6.23
C SER A 15 14.00 -1.86 5.37
N THR A 16 13.96 -1.72 4.05
CA THR A 16 14.21 -2.78 3.06
C THR A 16 15.55 -2.57 2.32
N GLN A 17 16.57 -2.07 3.03
CA GLN A 17 17.89 -1.75 2.46
C GLN A 17 18.65 -2.96 1.89
N THR A 18 18.36 -4.17 2.37
CA THR A 18 19.03 -5.38 1.88
C THR A 18 18.55 -5.75 0.46
N ARG A 19 19.47 -5.95 -0.50
CA ARG A 19 19.14 -6.27 -1.91
C ARG A 19 18.16 -7.44 -2.05
N PHE A 20 18.33 -8.49 -1.25
CA PHE A 20 17.42 -9.65 -1.22
C PHE A 20 15.99 -9.28 -0.80
N LYS A 21 15.84 -8.46 0.25
CA LYS A 21 14.51 -8.02 0.72
C LYS A 21 13.85 -7.10 -0.31
N ARG A 22 14.62 -6.25 -0.98
CA ARG A 22 14.12 -5.37 -2.04
C ARG A 22 13.66 -6.15 -3.28
N LEU A 23 14.40 -7.20 -3.65
CA LEU A 23 13.99 -8.10 -4.73
C LEU A 23 12.69 -8.83 -4.37
N LEU A 24 12.61 -9.40 -3.16
CA LEU A 24 11.40 -10.08 -2.66
C LEU A 24 10.21 -9.12 -2.60
N LEU A 25 10.41 -7.89 -2.13
CA LEU A 25 9.38 -6.86 -2.11
C LEU A 25 8.89 -6.55 -3.53
N ASN A 26 9.80 -6.34 -4.49
CA ASN A 26 9.42 -6.08 -5.88
C ASN A 26 8.64 -7.24 -6.49
N ILE A 27 9.05 -8.49 -6.26
CA ILE A 27 8.34 -9.68 -6.74
C ILE A 27 6.94 -9.76 -6.12
N ALA A 28 6.84 -9.59 -4.79
CA ALA A 28 5.58 -9.60 -4.07
C ALA A 28 4.63 -8.50 -4.54
N VAL A 29 5.14 -7.28 -4.72
CA VAL A 29 4.39 -6.12 -5.21
C VAL A 29 3.92 -6.35 -6.65
N ASN A 30 4.77 -6.87 -7.54
CA ASN A 30 4.34 -7.20 -8.91
C ASN A 30 3.26 -8.29 -8.95
N ARG A 31 3.36 -9.30 -8.08
CA ARG A 31 2.36 -10.36 -7.96
C ARG A 31 1.01 -9.79 -7.47
N LYS A 32 1.03 -8.99 -6.40
CA LYS A 32 -0.15 -8.31 -5.86
C LYS A 32 -0.73 -7.30 -6.85
N LEU A 33 0.10 -6.62 -7.63
CA LEU A 33 -0.33 -5.72 -8.69
C LEU A 33 -1.14 -6.45 -9.75
N ALA A 34 -0.70 -7.63 -10.18
CA ALA A 34 -1.45 -8.46 -11.11
C ALA A 34 -2.81 -8.88 -10.53
N GLU A 35 -2.85 -9.28 -9.25
CA GLU A 35 -4.11 -9.61 -8.56
C GLU A 35 -5.04 -8.40 -8.44
N VAL A 36 -4.52 -7.24 -8.05
CA VAL A 36 -5.30 -5.99 -7.93
C VAL A 36 -5.84 -5.55 -9.29
N LYS A 37 -5.07 -5.71 -10.38
CA LYS A 37 -5.55 -5.47 -11.75
C LYS A 37 -6.68 -6.41 -12.15
N GLN A 38 -6.70 -7.63 -11.61
CA GLN A 38 -7.80 -8.59 -11.78
C GLN A 38 -8.96 -8.36 -10.80
N GLY A 39 -8.91 -7.32 -9.96
CA GLY A 39 -9.93 -7.02 -8.95
C GLY A 39 -9.86 -7.92 -7.71
N ILE A 40 -8.81 -8.75 -7.58
CA ILE A 40 -8.63 -9.67 -6.47
C ILE A 40 -7.86 -8.96 -5.36
N ILE A 41 -8.58 -8.44 -4.37
CA ILE A 41 -7.99 -7.82 -3.18
C ILE A 41 -8.03 -8.83 -2.04
N ARG A 42 -6.88 -9.42 -1.71
CA ARG A 42 -6.73 -10.43 -0.64
C ARG A 42 -5.60 -10.03 0.31
N ASN A 43 -5.76 -10.31 1.60
CA ASN A 43 -4.76 -10.04 2.64
C ASN A 43 -4.14 -11.33 3.25
N ASN A 44 -4.47 -12.50 2.71
CA ASN A 44 -4.03 -13.80 3.24
C ASN A 44 -3.05 -14.53 2.30
N SER A 45 -2.27 -13.78 1.52
CA SER A 45 -1.25 -14.39 0.65
C SER A 45 -0.01 -14.79 1.48
N VAL A 46 0.77 -15.75 0.96
CA VAL A 46 2.05 -16.15 1.57
C VAL A 46 2.99 -14.94 1.70
N TRP A 47 2.91 -14.01 0.75
CA TRP A 47 3.64 -12.75 0.76
C TRP A 47 3.20 -11.79 1.88
N ASP A 48 1.92 -11.82 2.27
CA ASP A 48 1.40 -11.02 3.38
C ASP A 48 2.06 -11.43 4.70
N LYS A 49 2.24 -12.72 4.93
CA LYS A 49 2.87 -13.23 6.16
C LYS A 49 4.39 -13.06 6.17
N LEU A 50 5.06 -13.27 5.04
CA LEU A 50 6.52 -13.22 4.95
C LEU A 50 7.09 -11.80 4.84
N VAL A 51 6.49 -10.96 4.01
CA VAL A 51 7.03 -9.63 3.66
C VAL A 51 6.21 -8.53 4.33
N PHE A 52 4.88 -8.65 4.32
CA PHE A 52 4.00 -7.57 4.76
C PHE A 52 3.59 -7.62 6.24
N SER A 53 3.89 -8.70 6.96
CA SER A 53 3.46 -8.90 8.35
C SER A 53 3.91 -7.78 9.28
N LYS A 54 5.18 -7.35 9.16
CA LYS A 54 5.71 -6.21 9.92
C LYS A 54 4.96 -4.91 9.61
N PHE A 55 4.57 -4.70 8.36
CA PHE A 55 3.87 -3.47 7.94
C PHE A 55 2.39 -3.50 8.34
N GLN A 56 1.75 -4.65 8.24
CA GLN A 56 0.39 -4.87 8.72
C GLN A 56 0.32 -4.67 10.23
N GLN A 57 1.31 -5.15 10.99
CA GLN A 57 1.41 -4.94 12.44
C GLN A 57 1.45 -3.45 12.84
N VAL A 58 2.14 -2.58 12.08
CA VAL A 58 2.16 -1.12 12.35
C VAL A 58 0.75 -0.52 12.34
N THR A 59 -0.16 -1.13 11.57
CA THR A 59 -1.56 -0.67 11.42
C THR A 59 -2.57 -1.56 12.15
N GLY A 60 -2.11 -2.56 12.91
CA GLY A 60 -2.96 -3.52 13.62
C GLY A 60 -3.58 -4.62 12.74
N GLY A 61 -3.21 -4.73 11.46
CA GLY A 61 -3.59 -5.84 10.56
C GLY A 61 -5.07 -5.90 10.15
N LYS A 62 -5.88 -4.92 10.57
CA LYS A 62 -7.34 -4.88 10.31
C LYS A 62 -7.76 -3.77 9.34
N LEU A 63 -6.80 -3.13 8.66
CA LEU A 63 -7.08 -2.11 7.66
C LEU A 63 -7.84 -2.72 6.47
N LYS A 64 -9.07 -2.27 6.25
CA LYS A 64 -9.92 -2.67 5.11
C LYS A 64 -10.14 -1.56 4.09
N LEU A 65 -10.03 -0.30 4.54
CA LEU A 65 -10.25 0.88 3.73
C LEU A 65 -9.22 1.96 4.10
N ILE A 66 -8.61 2.56 3.08
CA ILE A 66 -7.78 3.75 3.20
C ILE A 66 -8.42 4.84 2.35
N LEU A 67 -8.79 5.94 2.98
CA LEU A 67 -9.26 7.14 2.32
C LEU A 67 -8.12 8.16 2.30
N THR A 68 -7.75 8.60 1.10
CA THR A 68 -6.83 9.72 0.90
C THR A 68 -7.55 10.84 0.17
N GLY A 69 -7.10 12.08 0.36
CA GLY A 69 -7.68 13.26 -0.29
C GLY A 69 -6.85 14.51 0.00
N ALA A 70 -7.25 15.62 -0.62
CA ALA A 70 -6.60 16.94 -0.60
C ALA A 70 -5.35 17.13 -1.48
N ALA A 71 -4.63 16.07 -1.89
CA ALA A 71 -3.56 16.19 -2.88
C ALA A 71 -3.35 14.88 -3.66
N PRO A 72 -2.86 14.95 -4.91
CA PRO A 72 -2.65 13.78 -5.75
C PRO A 72 -1.59 12.84 -5.16
N ILE A 73 -1.88 11.54 -5.14
CA ILE A 73 -0.90 10.49 -4.82
C ILE A 73 -0.49 9.74 -6.09
N SER A 74 0.80 9.38 -6.18
CA SER A 74 1.28 8.54 -7.28
C SER A 74 0.55 7.19 -7.33
N PRO A 75 0.06 6.76 -8.51
CA PRO A 75 -0.62 5.46 -8.67
C PRO A 75 0.20 4.28 -8.16
N SER A 76 1.52 4.33 -8.31
CA SER A 76 2.44 3.29 -7.81
C SER A 76 2.37 3.14 -6.30
N ILE A 77 2.22 4.25 -5.57
CA ILE A 77 2.08 4.25 -4.11
C ILE A 77 0.72 3.68 -3.72
N LEU A 78 -0.37 4.12 -4.39
CA LEU A 78 -1.71 3.58 -4.14
C LEU A 78 -1.77 2.07 -4.36
N MET A 79 -1.18 1.59 -5.45
CA MET A 79 -1.10 0.16 -5.77
C MET A 79 -0.26 -0.60 -4.76
N PHE A 80 0.84 -0.02 -4.29
CA PHE A 80 1.64 -0.58 -3.21
C PHE A 80 0.81 -0.75 -1.93
N PHE A 81 0.09 0.29 -1.49
CA PHE A 81 -0.78 0.21 -0.32
C PHE A 81 -1.92 -0.81 -0.48
N LYS A 82 -2.57 -0.85 -1.66
CA LYS A 82 -3.58 -1.88 -1.98
C LYS A 82 -3.02 -3.29 -1.86
N GLY A 83 -1.80 -3.52 -2.35
CA GLY A 83 -1.13 -4.82 -2.30
C GLY A 83 -0.68 -5.24 -0.89
N VAL A 84 -0.06 -4.32 -0.14
CA VAL A 84 0.52 -4.56 1.20
C VAL A 84 -0.56 -4.82 2.25
N PHE A 85 -1.62 -4.02 2.23
CA PHE A 85 -2.67 -4.09 3.24
C PHE A 85 -3.87 -4.94 2.78
N GLY A 86 -3.94 -5.28 1.50
CA GLY A 86 -5.10 -6.00 0.95
C GLY A 86 -6.40 -5.23 1.19
N CYS A 87 -6.34 -3.90 1.10
CA CYS A 87 -7.45 -3.00 1.41
C CYS A 87 -7.84 -2.17 0.19
N HIS A 88 -9.08 -1.67 0.19
CA HIS A 88 -9.49 -0.69 -0.80
C HIS A 88 -8.84 0.65 -0.48
N VAL A 89 -8.23 1.28 -1.48
CA VAL A 89 -7.70 2.64 -1.37
C VAL A 89 -8.50 3.53 -2.30
N VAL A 90 -9.14 4.55 -1.72
CA VAL A 90 -10.00 5.51 -2.40
C VAL A 90 -9.38 6.89 -2.27
N GLU A 91 -9.22 7.58 -3.40
CA GLU A 91 -8.77 8.96 -3.47
C GLU A 91 -9.99 9.87 -3.63
N ALA A 92 -10.34 10.57 -2.56
CA ALA A 92 -11.39 11.56 -2.52
C ALA A 92 -10.82 12.91 -2.95
N TYR A 93 -11.39 13.46 -4.02
CA TYR A 93 -11.14 14.82 -4.47
C TYR A 93 -12.20 15.74 -3.89
N GLY A 94 -11.78 16.86 -3.31
CA GLY A 94 -12.67 17.89 -2.78
C GLY A 94 -12.00 19.25 -2.87
N GLN A 95 -12.75 20.24 -3.36
CA GLN A 95 -12.34 21.64 -3.44
C GLN A 95 -13.35 22.49 -2.67
N THR A 96 -12.86 23.49 -1.96
CA THR A 96 -13.72 24.47 -1.25
C THR A 96 -14.50 25.36 -2.21
N GLU A 97 -14.06 25.48 -3.46
CA GLU A 97 -14.67 26.31 -4.50
C GLU A 97 -15.86 25.64 -5.20
N CYS A 98 -16.07 24.34 -4.96
CA CYS A 98 -17.14 23.54 -5.56
C CYS A 98 -18.09 22.94 -4.50
N THR A 99 -18.08 23.48 -3.29
CA THR A 99 -19.04 23.15 -2.20
C THR A 99 -19.92 24.36 -1.95
#